data_AF-A0A2Z6CW14-F1
#
_entry.id   AF-A0A2Z6CW14-F1
#
_cell.length_a   1.000
_cell.length_b   1.000
_cell.length_c   1.000
_cell.angle_alpha   90.00
_cell.angle_beta   90.00
_cell.angle_gamma   90.00
#
_symmetry.space_group_name_H-M   'P 1'
#
loop_
_entity.id
_entity.type
_entity.pdbx_description
1 polymer ?
#
loop_
_entity_poly.entity_id
_entity_poly.type
_entity_poly.pdbx_seq_one_letter_code
_entity_poly.pdbx_strand_id
1 'polypeptide(L)'
;MQPDIASSKSHPPIQKFLDKLDRVAEARGKNVPQIVYVEKLRSLPVGTFGQAWVDFLDTHNLKPFTTGLRRKQLHDGVHVLTGYGADPIGEAEVQAFLLGAKFGLFNLVIGLGLLRVIYKNLNSRQEFTWKRLWQAYQRGNHSNFDPDTWQPELVWHLPLTEVQSIFSIDK
;
A
#
# COMPACT_ATOMS: atom_id res chain seq x y z
N MET A 1 17.44 33.27 -13.73
CA MET A 1 17.82 32.50 -12.53
C MET A 1 16.70 31.54 -12.25
N GLN A 2 16.90 30.27 -12.58
CA GLN A 2 15.92 29.18 -12.48
C GLN A 2 16.40 28.28 -11.34
N PRO A 3 15.57 27.95 -10.32
CA PRO A 3 16.05 27.13 -9.23
C PRO A 3 16.02 25.64 -9.61
N ASP A 4 17.14 24.98 -9.29
CA ASP A 4 17.44 23.58 -9.52
C ASP A 4 16.43 22.64 -8.84
N ILE A 5 15.88 21.70 -9.62
CA ILE A 5 15.09 20.58 -9.10
C ILE A 5 16.08 19.52 -8.61
N ALA A 6 16.24 19.44 -7.29
CA ALA A 6 16.97 18.38 -6.63
C ALA A 6 16.34 17.00 -6.93
N SER A 7 17.06 16.21 -7.72
CA SER A 7 16.77 14.81 -8.00
C SER A 7 16.85 13.98 -6.71
N SER A 8 15.67 13.55 -6.22
CA SER A 8 15.53 12.62 -5.11
C SER A 8 16.05 11.24 -5.51
N LYS A 9 17.13 10.80 -4.86
CA LYS A 9 17.78 9.50 -5.09
C LYS A 9 16.91 8.37 -4.55
N SER A 10 15.99 7.86 -5.34
CA SER A 10 15.41 6.53 -5.11
C SER A 10 16.43 5.45 -5.47
N HIS A 11 16.46 4.36 -4.70
CA HIS A 11 17.43 3.28 -4.88
C HIS A 11 17.25 2.59 -6.27
N PRO A 12 18.32 2.46 -7.08
CA PRO A 12 18.23 2.05 -8.48
C PRO A 12 17.63 0.65 -8.77
N PRO A 13 17.63 -0.35 -7.87
CA PRO A 13 17.04 -1.66 -8.16
C PRO A 13 15.50 -1.67 -8.14
N ILE A 14 14.90 -0.88 -7.24
CA ILE A 14 13.45 -0.88 -7.00
C ILE A 14 12.75 -0.13 -8.12
N GLN A 15 13.27 1.04 -8.53
CA GLN A 15 12.73 1.80 -9.64
C GLN A 15 12.70 0.98 -10.94
N LYS A 16 13.81 0.31 -11.28
CA LYS A 16 13.89 -0.55 -12.48
C LYS A 16 12.92 -1.73 -12.45
N PHE A 17 12.56 -2.22 -11.27
CA PHE A 17 11.56 -3.28 -11.12
C PHE A 17 10.16 -2.72 -11.35
N LEU A 18 9.84 -1.57 -10.76
CA LEU A 18 8.57 -0.87 -10.97
C LEU A 18 8.38 -0.47 -12.44
N ASP A 19 9.41 0.06 -13.09
CA ASP A 19 9.37 0.45 -14.51
C ASP A 19 9.12 -0.77 -15.43
N LYS A 20 9.68 -1.94 -15.07
CA LYS A 20 9.42 -3.19 -15.80
C LYS A 20 7.99 -3.68 -15.61
N LEU A 21 7.44 -3.56 -14.40
CA LEU A 21 6.03 -3.89 -14.15
C LEU A 21 5.11 -2.97 -14.92
N ASP A 22 5.41 -1.67 -14.96
CA ASP A 22 4.65 -0.68 -15.72
C ASP A 22 4.67 -1.03 -17.21
N ARG A 23 5.83 -1.36 -17.79
CA ARG A 23 5.97 -1.77 -19.19
C ARG A 23 5.23 -3.06 -19.54
N VAL A 24 5.18 -4.03 -18.61
CA VAL A 24 4.43 -5.28 -18.80
C VAL A 24 2.91 -5.04 -18.70
N ALA A 25 2.48 -4.14 -17.82
CA ALA A 25 1.09 -3.73 -17.70
C ALA A 25 0.62 -2.94 -18.94
N GLU A 26 1.48 -2.05 -19.45
CA GLU A 26 1.31 -1.31 -20.72
C GLU A 26 1.15 -2.27 -21.89
N ALA A 27 2.05 -3.25 -22.03
CA ALA A 27 2.01 -4.26 -23.09
C ALA A 27 0.78 -5.19 -23.02
N ARG A 28 0.11 -5.25 -21.87
CA ARG A 28 -1.13 -6.02 -21.65
C ARG A 28 -2.38 -5.14 -21.65
N GLY A 29 -2.27 -3.84 -21.92
CA GLY A 29 -3.39 -2.89 -21.91
C GLY A 29 -4.03 -2.68 -20.54
N LYS A 30 -3.30 -2.96 -19.44
CA LYS A 30 -3.81 -2.89 -18.06
C LYS A 30 -3.43 -1.60 -17.32
N ASN A 31 -2.74 -0.66 -17.97
CA ASN A 31 -2.46 0.63 -17.39
C ASN A 31 -3.75 1.44 -17.27
N VAL A 32 -3.97 2.01 -16.09
CA VAL A 32 -5.11 2.88 -15.80
C VAL A 32 -4.63 4.31 -15.60
N PRO A 33 -5.46 5.32 -15.91
CA PRO A 33 -5.16 6.70 -15.54
C PRO A 33 -4.88 6.85 -14.04
N GLN A 34 -4.23 7.95 -13.66
CA GLN A 34 -4.01 8.26 -12.25
C GLN A 34 -5.36 8.25 -11.51
N ILE A 35 -5.43 7.49 -10.44
CA ILE A 35 -6.63 7.38 -9.59
C ILE A 35 -6.55 8.35 -8.41
N VAL A 36 -5.41 8.34 -7.70
CA VAL A 36 -5.23 9.09 -6.47
C VAL A 36 -4.68 10.48 -6.79
N TYR A 37 -5.50 11.51 -6.62
CA TYR A 37 -5.10 12.92 -6.68
C TYR A 37 -5.02 13.47 -5.26
N VAL A 38 -3.81 13.75 -4.77
CA VAL A 38 -3.57 14.11 -3.36
C VAL A 38 -4.33 15.36 -2.97
N GLU A 39 -4.41 16.34 -3.86
CA GLU A 39 -5.11 17.60 -3.66
C GLU A 39 -6.61 17.38 -3.43
N LYS A 40 -7.20 16.44 -4.18
CA LYS A 40 -8.60 16.03 -3.99
C LYS A 40 -8.80 15.38 -2.63
N LEU A 41 -7.91 14.47 -2.23
CA LEU A 41 -8.02 13.83 -0.92
C LEU A 41 -7.81 14.82 0.23
N ARG A 42 -6.89 15.77 0.08
CA ARG A 42 -6.57 16.81 1.07
C ARG A 42 -7.73 17.79 1.28
N SER A 43 -8.59 17.95 0.28
CA SER A 43 -9.81 18.76 0.41
C SER A 43 -10.95 18.08 1.20
N LEU A 44 -10.83 16.79 1.51
CA LEU A 44 -11.84 16.08 2.27
C LEU A 44 -11.79 16.45 3.76
N PRO A 45 -12.92 16.33 4.49
CA PRO A 45 -12.94 16.59 5.92
C PRO A 45 -11.93 15.74 6.71
N VAL A 46 -11.42 16.30 7.80
CA VAL A 46 -10.55 15.58 8.75
C VAL A 46 -11.28 14.36 9.31
N GLY A 47 -10.56 13.23 9.45
CA GLY A 47 -11.12 11.98 9.96
C GLY A 47 -11.76 11.08 8.90
N THR A 48 -11.84 11.54 7.66
CA THR A 48 -12.24 10.71 6.52
C THR A 48 -11.11 9.79 6.07
N PHE A 49 -11.45 8.71 5.38
CA PHE A 49 -10.47 7.77 4.83
C PHE A 49 -9.50 8.45 3.85
N GLY A 50 -9.99 9.34 3.00
CA GLY A 50 -9.16 10.08 2.06
C GLY A 50 -8.18 11.01 2.76
N GLN A 51 -8.60 11.72 3.82
CA GLN A 51 -7.69 12.56 4.60
C GLN A 51 -6.66 11.72 5.38
N ALA A 52 -7.06 10.58 5.96
CA ALA A 52 -6.14 9.66 6.61
C ALA A 52 -5.08 9.10 5.64
N TRP A 53 -5.44 8.95 4.36
CA TRP A 53 -4.49 8.55 3.33
C TRP A 53 -3.47 9.65 3.03
N VAL A 54 -3.89 10.92 2.94
CA VAL A 54 -2.94 12.03 2.82
C VAL A 54 -2.01 12.10 4.02
N ASP A 55 -2.53 11.96 5.23
CA ASP A 55 -1.73 11.97 6.46
C ASP A 55 -0.69 10.85 6.46
N PHE A 56 -1.05 9.66 5.99
CA PHE A 56 -0.12 8.54 5.84
C PHE A 56 1.00 8.87 4.85
N LEU A 57 0.67 9.41 3.67
CA LEU A 57 1.67 9.79 2.67
C LEU A 57 2.62 10.87 3.20
N ASP A 58 2.07 11.90 3.84
CA ASP A 58 2.83 13.02 4.40
C ASP A 58 3.74 12.52 5.55
N THR A 59 3.23 11.68 6.45
CA THR A 59 3.98 11.11 7.60
C THR A 59 5.16 10.25 7.15
N HIS A 60 4.99 9.48 6.07
CA HIS A 60 6.02 8.60 5.54
C HIS A 60 6.87 9.25 4.43
N ASN A 61 6.64 10.53 4.12
CA ASN A 61 7.30 11.26 3.03
C ASN A 61 7.22 10.52 1.68
N LEU A 62 6.05 9.95 1.39
CA LEU A 62 5.79 9.16 0.19
C LEU A 62 5.09 10.00 -0.87
N LYS A 63 5.32 9.64 -2.14
CA LYS A 63 4.51 10.12 -3.27
C LYS A 63 3.63 8.98 -3.74
N PRO A 64 2.34 9.24 -4.06
CA PRO A 64 1.46 8.18 -4.52
C PRO A 64 1.95 7.62 -5.85
N PHE A 65 1.70 6.34 -6.08
CA PHE A 65 1.90 5.75 -7.39
C PHE A 65 0.83 6.28 -8.36
N THR A 66 1.25 7.00 -9.40
CA THR A 66 0.34 7.63 -10.37
C THR A 66 0.25 6.88 -11.70
N THR A 67 1.05 5.82 -11.89
CA THR A 67 1.15 5.05 -13.13
C THR A 67 1.08 3.55 -12.88
N GLY A 68 0.71 2.80 -13.92
CA GLY A 68 0.69 1.34 -13.92
C GLY A 68 -0.67 0.77 -13.55
N LEU A 69 -0.65 -0.43 -12.96
CA LEU A 69 -1.84 -1.17 -12.55
C LEU A 69 -2.61 -0.46 -11.44
N ARG A 70 -3.95 -0.53 -11.50
CA ARG A 70 -4.84 -0.04 -10.44
C ARG A 70 -4.40 -0.50 -9.03
N ARG A 71 -4.13 -1.80 -8.87
CA ARG A 71 -3.70 -2.37 -7.59
C ARG A 71 -2.42 -1.72 -7.04
N LYS A 72 -1.48 -1.33 -7.90
CA LYS A 72 -0.26 -0.60 -7.52
C LYS A 72 -0.61 0.81 -7.05
N GLN A 73 -1.42 1.53 -7.83
CA GLN A 73 -1.85 2.89 -7.48
C GLN A 73 -2.64 2.98 -6.17
N LEU A 74 -3.35 1.90 -5.81
CA LEU A 74 -4.18 1.84 -4.62
C LEU A 74 -3.50 1.17 -3.41
N HIS A 75 -2.25 0.70 -3.55
CA HIS A 75 -1.53 -0.03 -2.50
C HIS A 75 -1.39 0.78 -1.21
N ASP A 76 -1.04 2.05 -1.31
CA ASP A 76 -0.87 2.94 -0.15
C ASP A 76 -2.17 3.07 0.66
N GLY A 77 -3.33 2.92 0.02
CA GLY A 77 -4.63 2.96 0.70
C GLY A 77 -4.89 1.72 1.53
N VAL A 78 -4.25 0.60 1.20
CA VAL A 78 -4.33 -0.65 1.99
C VAL A 78 -3.61 -0.47 3.32
N HIS A 79 -2.49 0.25 3.35
CA HIS A 79 -1.81 0.60 4.61
C HIS A 79 -2.74 1.38 5.54
N VAL A 80 -3.41 2.40 5.00
CA VAL A 80 -4.36 3.25 5.75
C VAL A 80 -5.55 2.42 6.25
N LEU A 81 -6.11 1.59 5.38
CA LEU A 81 -7.26 0.74 5.70
C LEU A 81 -6.92 -0.27 6.81
N THR A 82 -5.74 -0.86 6.76
CA THR A 82 -5.31 -1.93 7.69
C THR A 82 -4.63 -1.41 8.95
N GLY A 83 -4.09 -0.19 8.92
CA GLY A 83 -3.30 0.43 9.99
C GLY A 83 -1.82 0.01 10.00
N TYR A 84 -1.33 -0.69 8.98
CA TYR A 84 0.08 -1.11 8.90
C TYR A 84 0.98 0.00 8.34
N GLY A 85 2.18 0.14 8.91
CA GLY A 85 3.15 1.14 8.49
C GLY A 85 3.81 0.85 7.13
N ALA A 86 4.61 1.80 6.63
CA ALA A 86 5.41 1.66 5.41
C ALA A 86 6.85 1.15 5.66
N ASP A 87 7.14 0.66 6.88
CA ASP A 87 8.43 0.07 7.21
C ASP A 87 8.51 -1.39 6.71
N PRO A 88 9.69 -2.04 6.71
CA PRO A 88 9.80 -3.41 6.21
C PRO A 88 8.84 -4.41 6.87
N ILE A 89 8.54 -4.23 8.17
CA ILE A 89 7.60 -5.11 8.88
C ILE A 89 6.16 -4.79 8.46
N GLY A 90 5.76 -3.51 8.43
CA GLY A 90 4.43 -3.10 8.00
C GLY A 90 4.10 -3.49 6.56
N GLU A 91 5.08 -3.40 5.65
CA GLU A 91 4.94 -3.92 4.28
C GLU A 91 4.70 -5.44 4.29
N ALA A 92 5.43 -6.19 5.13
CA ALA A 92 5.23 -7.63 5.24
C ALA A 92 3.84 -7.97 5.82
N GLU A 93 3.34 -7.15 6.75
CA GLU A 93 1.98 -7.27 7.28
C GLU A 93 0.92 -6.99 6.18
N VAL A 94 1.10 -5.97 5.34
CA VAL A 94 0.22 -5.72 4.19
C VAL A 94 0.24 -6.90 3.22
N GLN A 95 1.42 -7.46 2.89
CA GLN A 95 1.49 -8.63 2.00
C GLN A 95 0.80 -9.85 2.61
N ALA A 96 0.96 -10.09 3.92
CA ALA A 96 0.28 -11.16 4.64
C ALA A 96 -1.24 -10.97 4.64
N PHE A 97 -1.71 -9.76 4.93
CA PHE A 97 -3.12 -9.40 4.84
C PHE A 97 -3.68 -9.63 3.43
N LEU A 98 -3.00 -9.15 2.39
CA LEU A 98 -3.41 -9.34 1.01
C LEU A 98 -3.45 -10.82 0.62
N LEU A 99 -2.51 -11.64 1.11
CA LEU A 99 -2.53 -13.09 0.91
C LEU A 99 -3.74 -13.75 1.56
N GLY A 100 -4.13 -13.32 2.76
CA GLY A 100 -5.31 -13.80 3.46
C GLY A 100 -6.61 -13.37 2.77
N ALA A 101 -6.69 -12.11 2.36
CA ALA A 101 -7.86 -11.56 1.68
C ALA A 101 -8.07 -12.18 0.29
N LYS A 102 -6.98 -12.33 -0.48
CA LYS A 102 -7.01 -13.00 -1.78
C LYS A 102 -5.62 -13.50 -2.17
N PHE A 103 -5.48 -14.83 -2.21
CA PHE A 103 -4.21 -15.45 -2.57
C PHE A 103 -3.68 -14.94 -3.92
N GLY A 104 -2.43 -14.50 -3.93
CA GLY A 104 -1.74 -14.07 -5.14
C GLY A 104 -0.26 -14.37 -5.05
N LEU A 105 0.28 -15.09 -6.04
CA LEU A 105 1.70 -15.47 -6.06
C LEU A 105 2.65 -14.27 -5.97
N PHE A 106 2.24 -13.13 -6.54
CA PHE A 106 3.03 -11.90 -6.48
C PHE A 106 3.22 -11.40 -5.04
N ASN A 107 2.16 -11.39 -4.23
CA ASN A 107 2.22 -10.98 -2.83
C ASN A 107 3.11 -11.92 -2.02
N LEU A 108 3.05 -13.24 -2.31
CA LEU A 108 3.90 -14.24 -1.66
C LEU A 108 5.38 -13.98 -1.96
N VAL A 109 5.74 -13.74 -3.22
CA VAL A 109 7.13 -13.48 -3.62
C VAL A 109 7.66 -12.20 -2.97
N ILE A 110 6.86 -11.12 -2.94
CA ILE A 110 7.25 -9.88 -2.26
C ILE A 110 7.40 -10.10 -0.76
N GLY A 111 6.44 -10.77 -0.12
CA GLY A 111 6.49 -11.09 1.31
C GLY A 111 7.76 -11.86 1.69
N LEU A 112 8.15 -12.85 0.90
CA LEU A 112 9.42 -13.59 1.11
C LEU A 112 10.66 -12.69 0.95
N GLY A 113 10.62 -11.76 -0.01
CA GLY A 113 11.66 -10.75 -0.21
C GLY A 113 11.80 -9.82 1.02
N LEU A 114 10.68 -9.36 1.57
CA LEU A 114 10.63 -8.50 2.75
C LEU A 114 11.12 -9.24 4.01
N LEU A 115 10.72 -10.50 4.19
CA LEU A 115 11.27 -11.34 5.27
C LEU A 115 12.80 -11.39 5.20
N ARG A 116 13.38 -11.57 4.02
CA ARG A 116 14.83 -11.55 3.84
C ARG A 116 15.45 -10.20 4.24
N VAL A 117 14.78 -9.08 3.95
CA VAL A 117 15.23 -7.74 4.37
C VAL A 117 15.16 -7.59 5.89
N ILE A 118 14.05 -7.98 6.51
CA ILE A 118 13.84 -7.96 7.96
C ILE A 118 14.95 -8.75 8.66
N TYR A 119 15.24 -9.98 8.22
CA TYR A 119 16.26 -10.82 8.84
C TYR A 119 17.71 -10.30 8.67
N LYS A 120 17.95 -9.45 7.66
CA LYS A 120 19.26 -8.79 7.46
C LYS A 120 19.43 -7.53 8.30
N ASN A 121 18.34 -6.88 8.72
CA ASN A 121 18.37 -5.68 9.55
C ASN A 121 18.19 -6.05 11.02
N LEU A 122 19.19 -5.80 11.86
CA LEU A 122 19.15 -6.20 13.28
C LEU A 122 17.99 -5.57 14.06
N ASN A 123 17.67 -4.30 13.81
CA ASN A 123 16.58 -3.59 14.50
C ASN A 123 15.23 -4.19 14.09
N SER A 124 14.97 -4.30 12.78
CA SER A 124 13.73 -4.90 12.28
C SER A 124 13.58 -6.36 12.71
N ARG A 125 14.68 -7.11 12.78
CA ARG A 125 14.67 -8.50 13.25
C ARG A 125 14.27 -8.63 14.72
N GLN A 126 14.69 -7.68 15.57
CA GLN A 126 14.34 -7.69 16.99
C GLN A 126 12.85 -7.37 17.22
N GLU A 127 12.29 -6.47 16.42
CA GLU A 127 10.88 -6.08 16.49
C GLU A 127 9.92 -7.06 15.80
N PHE A 128 10.44 -7.91 14.90
CA PHE A 128 9.66 -8.84 14.11
C PHE A 128 9.19 -10.06 14.92
N THR A 129 7.92 -10.44 14.73
CA THR A 129 7.39 -11.72 15.21
C THR A 129 6.50 -12.36 14.15
N TRP A 130 6.53 -13.69 14.05
CA TRP A 130 5.62 -14.44 13.17
C TRP A 130 4.14 -14.26 13.54
N LYS A 131 3.86 -13.96 14.82
CA LYS A 131 2.51 -13.67 15.29
C LYS A 131 1.90 -12.48 14.55
N ARG A 132 2.68 -11.43 14.28
CA ARG A 132 2.23 -10.24 13.53
C ARG A 132 1.77 -10.61 12.12
N LEU A 133 2.58 -11.37 11.37
CA LEU A 133 2.20 -11.81 10.02
C LEU A 133 0.99 -12.74 10.02
N TRP A 134 0.93 -13.65 11.00
CA TRP A 134 -0.21 -14.55 11.12
C TRP A 134 -1.50 -13.79 11.43
N GLN A 135 -1.45 -12.82 12.35
CA GLN A 135 -2.59 -11.94 12.63
C GLN A 135 -3.00 -11.14 11.40
N ALA A 136 -2.04 -10.61 10.64
CA ALA A 136 -2.33 -9.89 9.41
C ALA A 136 -3.01 -10.78 8.36
N TYR A 137 -2.49 -11.99 8.16
CA TYR A 137 -3.11 -12.99 7.30
C TYR A 137 -4.54 -13.33 7.75
N GLN A 138 -4.75 -13.57 9.05
CA GLN A 138 -6.08 -13.86 9.59
C GLN A 138 -7.05 -12.68 9.40
N ARG A 139 -6.61 -11.43 9.62
CA ARG A 139 -7.42 -10.23 9.35
C ARG A 139 -7.84 -10.17 7.88
N GLY A 140 -6.93 -10.49 6.95
CA GLY A 140 -7.25 -10.59 5.53
C GLY A 140 -8.28 -11.68 5.25
N ASN A 141 -8.05 -12.89 5.78
CA ASN A 141 -8.91 -14.05 5.58
C ASN A 141 -10.34 -13.88 6.13
N HIS A 142 -10.52 -13.05 7.17
CA HIS A 142 -11.84 -12.72 7.73
C HIS A 142 -12.46 -11.44 7.15
N SER A 143 -11.74 -10.72 6.29
CA SER A 143 -12.24 -9.52 5.63
C SER A 143 -13.06 -9.86 4.38
N ASN A 144 -13.93 -8.94 3.98
CA ASN A 144 -14.62 -9.00 2.68
C ASN A 144 -13.86 -8.19 1.60
N PHE A 145 -12.59 -7.90 1.84
CA PHE A 145 -11.78 -7.05 0.99
C PHE A 145 -11.24 -7.81 -0.24
N ASP A 146 -11.52 -7.32 -1.45
CA ASP A 146 -10.89 -7.83 -2.67
C ASP A 146 -9.95 -6.77 -3.28
N PRO A 147 -8.61 -6.97 -3.20
CA PRO A 147 -7.64 -5.99 -3.71
C PRO A 147 -7.69 -5.76 -5.22
N ASP A 148 -8.30 -6.67 -5.98
CA ASP A 148 -8.37 -6.55 -7.44
C ASP A 148 -9.60 -5.74 -7.90
N THR A 149 -10.64 -5.65 -7.07
CA THR A 149 -11.92 -5.03 -7.44
C THR A 149 -12.33 -3.86 -6.55
N TRP A 150 -11.62 -3.61 -5.43
CA TRP A 150 -12.00 -2.53 -4.53
C TRP A 150 -11.92 -1.13 -5.18
N GLN A 151 -12.85 -0.27 -4.75
CA GLN A 151 -13.07 1.07 -5.29
C GLN A 151 -13.06 2.12 -4.17
N PRO A 152 -11.87 2.52 -3.68
CA PRO A 152 -11.76 3.47 -2.59
C PRO A 152 -12.35 4.85 -2.95
N GLU A 153 -12.46 5.18 -4.23
CA GLU A 153 -13.05 6.42 -4.73
C GLU A 153 -14.50 6.61 -4.26
N LEU A 154 -15.21 5.51 -4.01
CA LEU A 154 -16.59 5.51 -3.53
C LEU A 154 -16.69 5.78 -2.02
N VAL A 155 -15.59 5.65 -1.28
CA VAL A 155 -15.60 5.66 0.20
C VAL A 155 -14.58 6.62 0.82
N TRP A 156 -13.80 7.35 0.02
CA TRP A 156 -12.84 8.35 0.54
C TRP A 156 -13.44 9.38 1.50
N HIS A 157 -14.69 9.75 1.27
CA HIS A 157 -15.39 10.76 2.06
C HIS A 157 -15.99 10.22 3.37
N LEU A 158 -15.99 8.89 3.56
CA LEU A 158 -16.49 8.26 4.78
C LEU A 158 -15.41 8.27 5.87
N PRO A 159 -15.79 8.26 7.16
CA PRO A 159 -14.86 8.05 8.26
C PRO A 159 -14.07 6.74 8.08
N LEU A 160 -12.77 6.74 8.41
CA LEU A 160 -11.92 5.55 8.27
C LEU A 160 -12.51 4.32 8.98
N THR A 161 -13.09 4.51 10.17
CA THR A 161 -13.72 3.42 10.95
C THR A 161 -14.94 2.81 10.24
N GLU A 162 -15.67 3.63 9.48
CA GLU A 162 -16.82 3.15 8.69
C GLU A 162 -16.32 2.34 7.49
N VAL A 163 -15.28 2.83 6.79
CA VAL A 163 -14.65 2.09 5.69
C VAL A 163 -14.09 0.74 6.17
N GLN A 164 -13.44 0.72 7.33
CA GLN A 164 -12.97 -0.52 7.96
C GLN A 164 -14.12 -1.48 8.24
N SER A 165 -15.25 -0.98 8.75
CA SER A 165 -16.46 -1.79 8.99
C SER A 165 -17.07 -2.37 7.72
N ILE A 166 -17.12 -1.60 6.62
CA ILE A 166 -17.63 -2.07 5.31
C ILE A 166 -16.86 -3.31 4.83
N PHE A 167 -15.55 -3.34 5.05
CA PHE A 167 -14.69 -4.45 4.62
C PHE A 167 -14.47 -5.51 5.70
N SER A 168 -15.12 -5.41 6.86
CA SER A 168 -14.90 -6.31 8.01
C SER A 168 -13.43 -6.37 8.45
N ILE A 169 -12.77 -5.21 8.48
CA ILE A 169 -11.38 -5.07 8.92
C ILE A 169 -11.39 -4.52 10.33
N ASP A 170 -11.36 -5.43 11.31
CA ASP A 170 -11.23 -5.06 12.71
C ASP A 170 -9.84 -4.48 12.99
N LYS A 171 -9.75 -3.60 13.99
CA LYS A 171 -8.48 -3.04 14.48
C LYS A 171 -7.66 -4.09 15.21
#